data_AF-A0A6P6BAD1-F1
#
_entry.id   AF-A0A6P6BAD1-F1
#
_cell.length_a   1.000
_cell.length_b   1.000
_cell.length_c   1.000
_cell.angle_alpha   90.00
_cell.angle_beta   90.00
_cell.angle_gamma   90.00
#
_symmetry.space_group_name_H-M   'P 1'
#
loop_
_entity.id
_entity.type
_entity.pdbx_description
1 polymer ?
#
loop_
_entity_poly.entity_id
_entity_poly.type
_entity_poly.pdbx_seq_one_letter_code
_entity_poly.pdbx_strand_id
1 'polypeptide(L)'
;MANAGLNTNGSLLFITTTLTFHLDGELIVFGKVVKGMRIVRPIKHVMILEGADDGISKFFNDGDICGDIYCDWLADIDESTNELSWWMTVVASIKAFRNEHYKKQYYKMVFTKYKKALLYLDVCQKKDREEFKFEKGNPRYSQVAL
;
A
#
# COMPACT_ATOMS: atom_id res chain seq x y z
N MET A 1 11.59 11.66 -16.16
CA MET A 1 11.58 13.13 -16.08
C MET A 1 10.99 13.61 -17.39
N ALA A 2 10.02 14.53 -17.38
CA ALA A 2 9.40 14.98 -18.61
C ALA A 2 10.38 15.89 -19.38
N ASN A 3 10.42 15.74 -20.70
CA ASN A 3 11.26 16.51 -21.58
C ASN A 3 10.53 16.82 -22.89
N ALA A 4 11.03 17.78 -23.66
CA ALA A 4 10.58 18.13 -25.01
C ALA A 4 11.65 17.72 -26.06
N GLY A 5 12.42 16.67 -25.77
CA GLY A 5 13.58 16.24 -26.56
C GLY A 5 14.87 16.08 -25.74
N LEU A 6 15.92 15.61 -26.41
CA LEU A 6 17.25 15.37 -25.81
C LEU A 6 17.75 16.60 -25.03
N ASN A 7 18.18 16.38 -23.79
CA ASN A 7 18.75 17.40 -22.89
C ASN A 7 17.83 18.59 -22.58
N THR A 8 16.50 18.44 -22.69
CA THR A 8 15.52 19.47 -22.31
C THR A 8 14.83 19.17 -20.98
N ASN A 9 15.54 18.53 -20.05
CA ASN A 9 15.01 18.21 -18.74
C ASN A 9 14.82 19.50 -17.91
N GLY A 10 13.59 19.75 -17.47
CA GLY A 10 13.26 20.83 -16.54
C GLY A 10 12.92 20.29 -15.15
N SER A 11 11.99 20.95 -14.47
CA SER A 11 11.45 20.51 -13.17
C SER A 11 10.24 19.60 -13.27
N LEU A 12 9.71 19.37 -14.48
CA LEU A 12 8.50 18.57 -14.67
C LEU A 12 8.80 17.07 -14.53
N LEU A 13 8.07 16.43 -13.62
CA LEU A 13 8.13 14.99 -13.37
C LEU A 13 6.73 14.39 -13.47
N PHE A 14 6.68 13.08 -13.68
CA PHE A 14 5.45 12.29 -13.62
C PHE A 14 5.75 10.97 -12.92
N ILE A 15 4.71 10.37 -12.34
CA ILE A 15 4.79 9.08 -11.65
C ILE A 15 4.01 8.07 -12.49
N THR A 16 4.68 7.01 -12.93
CA THR A 16 4.05 5.92 -13.67
C THR A 16 3.27 5.02 -12.72
N THR A 17 2.00 4.75 -13.03
CA THR A 17 1.14 3.84 -12.24
C THR A 17 1.01 2.45 -12.87
N THR A 18 1.52 2.27 -14.08
CA THR A 18 1.56 1.04 -14.87
C THR A 18 2.90 0.94 -15.57
N LEU A 19 3.24 -0.25 -16.07
CA LEU A 19 4.45 -0.43 -16.88
C LEU A 19 4.33 0.35 -18.20
N THR A 20 5.38 1.09 -18.55
CA THR A 20 5.41 1.98 -19.72
C THR A 20 6.68 1.76 -20.53
N PHE A 21 6.73 0.63 -21.24
CA PHE A 21 7.89 0.25 -22.07
C PHE A 21 8.21 1.24 -23.20
N HIS A 22 7.22 2.01 -23.64
CA HIS A 22 7.39 3.01 -24.71
C HIS A 22 8.19 4.24 -24.27
N LEU A 23 8.43 4.42 -22.96
CA LEU A 23 9.21 5.55 -22.43
C LEU A 23 10.67 5.17 -22.18
N ASP A 24 11.03 3.90 -22.40
CA ASP A 24 12.37 3.38 -22.14
C ASP A 24 13.38 4.02 -23.10
N GLY A 25 14.46 4.59 -22.56
CA GLY A 25 15.50 5.27 -23.32
C GLY A 25 15.16 6.71 -23.73
N GLU A 26 13.89 7.13 -23.71
CA GLU A 26 13.48 8.50 -24.01
C GLU A 26 13.49 9.40 -22.76
N LEU A 27 13.05 8.86 -21.63
CA LEU A 27 12.85 9.62 -20.40
C LEU A 27 13.76 9.11 -19.28
N ILE A 28 14.33 10.03 -18.52
CA ILE A 28 15.23 9.69 -17.40
C ILE A 28 14.41 9.22 -16.20
N VAL A 29 14.64 7.99 -15.75
CA VAL A 29 14.12 7.48 -14.47
C VAL A 29 15.09 7.88 -13.36
N PHE A 30 14.65 8.71 -12.42
CA PHE A 30 15.49 9.23 -11.33
C PHE A 30 15.14 8.63 -9.96
N GLY A 31 14.07 7.84 -9.84
CA GLY A 31 13.65 7.27 -8.57
C GLY A 31 12.40 6.43 -8.66
N LYS A 32 12.00 5.85 -7.53
CA LYS A 32 10.77 5.07 -7.35
C LYS A 32 10.02 5.53 -6.11
N VAL A 33 8.69 5.41 -6.14
CA VAL A 33 7.86 5.63 -4.94
C VAL A 33 8.07 4.47 -3.98
N VAL A 34 8.51 4.76 -2.76
CA VAL A 34 8.72 3.76 -1.70
C VAL A 34 7.50 3.65 -0.79
N LYS A 35 6.88 4.79 -0.44
CA LYS A 35 5.69 4.89 0.41
C LYS A 35 4.74 5.94 -0.15
N GLY A 36 3.45 5.80 0.12
CA GLY A 36 2.43 6.78 -0.26
C GLY A 36 1.73 6.47 -1.57
N MET A 37 1.76 5.22 -2.04
CA MET A 37 1.02 4.78 -3.22
C MET A 37 -0.50 4.96 -3.06
N ARG A 38 -0.99 5.04 -1.80
CA ARG A 38 -2.35 5.44 -1.44
C ARG A 38 -2.76 6.78 -2.04
N ILE A 39 -1.85 7.73 -2.19
CA ILE A 39 -2.15 9.07 -2.71
C ILE A 39 -2.09 9.04 -4.25
N VAL A 40 -1.08 8.36 -4.79
CA VAL A 40 -0.82 8.30 -6.23
C VAL A 40 -1.95 7.59 -6.99
N ARG A 41 -2.50 6.48 -6.45
CA ARG A 41 -3.52 5.69 -7.16
C ARG A 41 -4.86 6.41 -7.33
N PRO A 42 -5.45 7.06 -6.31
CA PRO A 42 -6.66 7.85 -6.46
C PRO A 42 -6.50 9.00 -7.46
N ILE A 43 -5.34 9.66 -7.49
CA ILE A 43 -5.05 10.74 -8.46
C ILE A 43 -5.27 10.24 -9.89
N LYS A 44 -4.84 9.01 -10.21
CA LYS A 44 -5.07 8.40 -11.52
C LYS A 44 -6.56 8.26 -11.88
N HIS A 45 -7.41 8.04 -10.89
CA HIS A 45 -8.83 7.74 -11.09
C HIS A 45 -9.72 9.00 -11.06
N VAL A 46 -9.11 10.18 -10.90
CA VAL A 46 -9.82 11.45 -11.07
C VAL A 46 -10.19 11.60 -12.54
N MET A 47 -11.49 11.68 -12.85
CA MET A 47 -11.95 12.00 -14.19
C MET A 47 -11.70 13.48 -14.45
N ILE A 48 -10.85 13.77 -15.44
CA ILE A 48 -10.59 15.13 -15.90
C ILE A 48 -11.15 15.22 -17.33
N LEU A 49 -11.95 16.25 -17.59
CA LEU A 49 -12.36 16.61 -18.96
C LEU A 49 -11.12 17.10 -19.73
N GLU A 50 -10.96 16.71 -20.99
CA GLU A 50 -9.80 17.12 -21.79
C GLU A 50 -9.60 18.65 -21.73
N GLY A 51 -8.42 19.07 -21.25
CA GLY A 51 -8.04 20.48 -21.11
C GLY A 51 -8.48 21.17 -19.82
N ALA A 52 -9.13 20.49 -18.88
CA ALA A 52 -9.50 21.05 -17.58
C ALA A 52 -8.39 20.83 -16.52
N ASP A 53 -8.19 21.80 -15.63
CA ASP A 53 -7.38 21.63 -14.43
C ASP A 53 -8.20 20.97 -13.32
N ASP A 54 -7.60 20.05 -12.56
CA ASP A 54 -8.22 19.45 -11.37
C ASP A 54 -8.12 20.38 -10.14
N GLY A 55 -7.54 21.58 -10.31
CA GLY A 55 -7.27 22.54 -9.27
C GLY A 55 -6.30 22.00 -8.21
N ILE A 56 -6.23 22.69 -7.05
CA ILE A 56 -5.50 22.16 -5.90
C ILE A 56 -6.34 21.07 -5.25
N SER A 57 -6.03 19.82 -5.59
CA SER A 57 -6.64 18.65 -5.00
C SER A 57 -6.24 18.52 -3.52
N LYS A 58 -7.22 18.69 -2.62
CA LYS A 58 -7.05 18.66 -1.16
C LYS A 58 -6.94 17.22 -0.61
N PHE A 59 -6.06 16.40 -1.15
CA PHE A 59 -5.89 14.99 -0.70
C PHE A 59 -5.41 14.85 0.75
N PHE A 60 -4.77 15.88 1.29
CA PHE A 60 -4.21 15.87 2.65
C PHE A 60 -5.18 16.38 3.73
N ASN A 61 -6.34 16.93 3.34
CA ASN A 61 -7.31 17.52 4.28
C ASN A 61 -8.49 16.61 4.60
N ASP A 62 -8.59 15.45 3.95
CA ASP A 62 -9.43 14.38 4.45
C ASP A 62 -8.85 14.01 5.81
N GLY A 63 -9.55 14.32 6.89
CA GLY A 63 -9.11 14.20 8.29
C GLY A 63 -8.77 12.79 8.77
N ASP A 64 -8.21 11.94 7.92
CA ASP A 64 -7.45 10.74 8.25
C ASP A 64 -6.09 11.16 8.83
N ILE A 65 -6.12 11.96 9.92
CA ILE A 65 -5.08 11.98 10.95
C ILE A 65 -5.29 10.72 11.82
N CYS A 66 -5.57 9.58 11.20
CA CYS A 66 -5.42 8.33 11.92
C CYS A 66 -3.91 8.17 12.08
N GLY A 67 -3.42 8.44 13.28
CA GLY A 67 -2.06 8.12 13.70
C GLY A 67 -1.78 6.61 13.73
N ASP A 68 -2.45 5.81 12.89
CA ASP A 68 -2.10 4.41 12.72
C ASP A 68 -0.83 4.34 11.86
N ILE A 69 0.24 3.86 12.48
CA ILE A 69 1.62 3.81 11.95
C ILE A 69 1.73 2.91 10.69
N TYR A 70 0.65 2.22 10.34
CA TYR A 70 0.63 1.15 9.35
C TYR A 70 0.21 1.64 7.97
N CYS A 71 0.85 1.14 6.92
CA CYS A 71 0.54 1.50 5.55
C CYS A 71 -0.87 1.03 5.16
N ASP A 72 -1.65 1.84 4.45
CA ASP A 72 -2.95 1.41 3.92
C ASP A 72 -2.82 0.44 2.75
N TRP A 73 -1.65 0.43 2.11
CA TRP A 73 -1.34 -0.46 1.00
C TRP A 73 -0.27 -1.47 1.43
N LEU A 74 -0.55 -2.74 1.21
CA LEU A 74 0.32 -3.83 1.62
C LEU A 74 1.66 -3.83 0.87
N ALA A 75 1.69 -3.34 -0.38
CA ALA A 75 2.94 -3.27 -1.15
C ALA A 75 3.85 -2.11 -0.72
N ASP A 76 3.37 -1.20 0.14
CA ASP A 76 4.18 -0.13 0.72
C ASP A 76 4.84 -0.58 2.05
N ILE A 77 4.56 -1.81 2.51
CA ILE A 77 5.18 -2.41 3.70
C ILE A 77 6.54 -2.97 3.30
N ASP A 78 7.59 -2.53 3.99
CA ASP A 78 8.95 -3.03 3.78
C ASP A 78 8.99 -4.55 4.06
N GLU A 79 9.63 -5.31 3.16
CA GLU A 79 9.65 -6.78 3.09
C GLU A 79 10.25 -7.50 4.33
N SER A 80 10.69 -6.74 5.33
CA SER A 80 11.37 -7.20 6.54
C SER A 80 10.47 -7.84 7.61
N THR A 81 9.14 -7.84 7.47
CA THR A 81 8.24 -8.44 8.47
C THR A 81 7.72 -9.81 8.02
N ASN A 82 8.59 -10.81 8.08
CA ASN A 82 8.22 -12.21 7.88
C ASN A 82 7.66 -12.88 9.13
N GLU A 83 7.73 -12.23 10.28
CA GLU A 83 7.16 -12.77 11.52
C GLU A 83 5.63 -12.63 11.55
N LEU A 84 4.92 -13.76 11.57
CA LEU A 84 3.47 -13.83 11.74
C LEU A 84 2.97 -13.04 12.96
N SER A 85 3.75 -13.03 14.05
CA SER A 85 3.49 -12.29 15.29
C SER A 85 3.32 -10.79 15.06
N TRP A 86 4.15 -10.19 14.19
CA TRP A 86 4.05 -8.78 13.84
C TRP A 86 2.71 -8.49 13.17
N TRP A 87 2.32 -9.30 12.17
CA TRP A 87 1.07 -9.12 11.45
C TRP A 87 -0.17 -9.23 12.37
N MET A 88 -0.15 -10.20 13.29
CA MET A 88 -1.21 -10.34 14.30
C MET A 88 -1.30 -9.12 15.22
N THR A 89 -0.15 -8.54 15.61
CA THR A 89 -0.09 -7.31 16.39
C THR A 89 -0.65 -6.12 15.61
N VAL A 90 -0.35 -6.01 14.31
CA VAL A 90 -0.93 -4.99 13.44
C VAL A 90 -2.45 -5.10 13.39
N VAL A 91 -2.98 -6.30 13.10
CA VAL A 91 -4.44 -6.53 13.04
C VAL A 91 -5.10 -6.21 14.39
N ALA A 92 -4.48 -6.59 15.50
CA ALA A 92 -4.99 -6.28 16.84
C ALA A 92 -5.01 -4.76 17.11
N SER A 93 -3.95 -4.04 16.74
CA SER A 93 -3.87 -2.59 16.93
C SER A 93 -4.92 -1.82 16.09
N ILE A 94 -5.11 -2.20 14.82
CA ILE A 94 -6.15 -1.61 13.95
C ILE A 94 -7.53 -1.90 14.55
N LYS A 95 -7.76 -3.11 15.05
CA LYS A 95 -9.03 -3.50 15.70
C LYS A 95 -9.31 -2.68 16.96
N ALA A 96 -8.28 -2.43 17.78
CA ALA A 96 -8.39 -1.64 19.00
C ALA A 96 -8.73 -0.18 18.69
N PHE A 97 -7.96 0.46 17.81
CA PHE A 97 -8.18 1.85 17.37
C PHE A 97 -9.61 2.04 16.83
N ARG A 98 -10.05 1.12 15.98
CA ARG A 98 -11.39 1.12 15.41
C ARG A 98 -12.50 1.04 16.45
N ASN A 99 -12.36 0.19 17.48
CA ASN A 99 -13.37 0.09 18.54
C ASN A 99 -13.51 1.39 19.35
N GLU A 100 -12.41 2.14 19.49
CA GLU A 100 -12.43 3.47 20.11
C GLU A 100 -13.20 4.47 19.25
N HIS A 101 -12.92 4.50 17.94
CA HIS A 101 -13.55 5.43 17.01
C HIS A 101 -15.01 5.07 16.65
N TYR A 102 -15.41 3.80 16.77
CA TYR A 102 -16.80 3.37 16.60
C TYR A 102 -17.71 4.01 17.66
N LYS A 103 -17.24 4.11 18.90
CA LYS A 103 -17.98 4.79 19.99
C LYS A 103 -18.18 6.28 19.73
N LYS A 104 -17.24 6.90 19.00
CA LYS A 104 -17.26 8.32 18.62
C LYS A 104 -18.12 8.59 17.37
N GLN A 105 -18.84 7.59 16.85
CA GLN A 105 -19.76 7.68 15.71
C GLN A 105 -19.12 8.10 14.36
N TYR A 106 -17.79 7.97 14.21
CA TYR A 106 -17.10 8.24 12.93
C TYR A 106 -17.15 7.04 11.97
N TYR A 107 -18.35 6.67 11.51
CA TYR A 107 -18.58 5.42 10.78
C TYR A 107 -17.79 5.30 9.46
N LYS A 108 -17.64 6.39 8.71
CA LYS A 108 -16.91 6.40 7.42
C LYS A 108 -15.45 5.98 7.58
N MET A 109 -14.77 6.57 8.57
CA MET A 109 -13.38 6.26 8.90
C MET A 109 -13.24 4.84 9.44
N VAL A 110 -14.15 4.45 10.33
CA VAL A 110 -14.19 3.09 10.90
C VAL A 110 -14.32 2.03 9.81
N PHE A 111 -15.21 2.22 8.84
CA PHE A 111 -15.39 1.30 7.72
C PHE A 111 -14.13 1.13 6.87
N THR A 112 -13.42 2.22 6.56
CA THR A 112 -12.14 2.17 5.85
C THR A 112 -11.09 1.39 6.64
N LYS A 113 -11.02 1.57 7.96
CA LYS A 113 -10.10 0.80 8.82
C LYS A 113 -10.50 -0.67 8.95
N TYR A 114 -11.80 -1.01 8.91
CA TYR A 114 -12.26 -2.41 8.82
C TYR A 114 -11.74 -3.08 7.55
N LYS A 115 -11.86 -2.40 6.39
CA LYS A 115 -11.34 -2.90 5.12
C LYS A 115 -9.83 -3.14 5.18
N LYS A 116 -9.09 -2.20 5.79
CA LYS A 116 -7.65 -2.34 6.03
C LYS A 116 -7.33 -3.57 6.89
N ALA A 117 -8.00 -3.75 8.02
CA ALA A 117 -7.75 -4.91 8.88
C ALA A 117 -7.96 -6.25 8.17
N LEU A 118 -8.98 -6.32 7.29
CA LEU A 118 -9.26 -7.51 6.47
C LEU A 118 -8.15 -7.78 5.45
N LEU A 119 -7.62 -6.73 4.79
CA LEU A 119 -6.48 -6.85 3.88
C LEU A 119 -5.25 -7.43 4.59
N TYR A 120 -4.93 -6.92 5.78
CA TYR A 120 -3.81 -7.44 6.58
C TYR A 120 -4.04 -8.89 7.03
N LEU A 121 -5.28 -9.24 7.41
CA LEU A 121 -5.63 -10.60 7.80
C LEU A 121 -5.48 -11.61 6.65
N ASP A 122 -5.86 -11.23 5.42
CA ASP A 122 -5.67 -12.07 4.23
C ASP A 122 -4.18 -12.36 3.98
N VAL A 123 -3.31 -11.39 4.21
CA VAL A 123 -1.85 -11.60 4.14
C VAL A 123 -1.35 -12.52 5.24
N CYS A 124 -1.84 -12.35 6.49
CA CYS A 124 -1.49 -13.26 7.59
C CYS A 124 -1.79 -14.72 7.21
N GLN A 125 -2.97 -14.98 6.65
CA GLN A 125 -3.40 -16.33 6.26
C GLN A 125 -2.57 -16.91 5.11
N LYS A 126 -2.09 -16.06 4.19
CA LYS A 126 -1.19 -16.50 3.12
C LYS A 126 0.17 -16.90 3.67
N LYS A 127 0.74 -16.11 4.58
CA LYS A 127 2.03 -16.42 5.24
C LYS A 127 1.96 -17.68 6.10
N ASP A 128 0.90 -17.85 6.90
CA ASP A 128 0.67 -19.07 7.71
C ASP A 128 0.63 -20.35 6.84
N ARG A 129 -0.03 -20.28 5.67
CA ARG A 129 -0.03 -21.39 4.69
C ARG A 129 1.33 -21.65 4.05
N GLU A 130 2.18 -20.65 3.92
CA GLU A 130 3.54 -20.79 3.39
C GLU A 130 4.50 -21.39 4.44
N GLU A 131 4.41 -20.94 5.69
CA GLU A 131 5.14 -21.53 6.82
C GLU A 131 4.79 -23.02 6.98
N PHE A 132 3.50 -23.39 6.93
CA PHE A 132 3.07 -24.78 7.05
C PHE A 132 3.59 -25.69 5.90
N LYS A 133 3.74 -25.15 4.69
CA LYS A 133 4.35 -25.88 3.56
C LYS A 133 5.85 -26.06 3.76
N PHE A 134 6.52 -25.06 4.31
CA PHE A 134 7.95 -25.12 4.63
C PHE A 134 8.23 -26.15 5.73
N GLU A 135 7.41 -26.20 6.78
CA GLU A 135 7.51 -27.19 7.84
C GLU A 135 7.33 -28.63 7.33
N LYS A 136 6.32 -28.87 6.47
CA LYS A 136 6.11 -30.19 5.84
C LYS A 136 7.19 -30.59 4.83
N GLY A 137 7.86 -29.62 4.22
CA GLY A 137 8.99 -29.85 3.30
C GLY A 137 10.32 -30.14 4.01
N ASN A 138 10.38 -30.02 5.34
CA ASN A 138 11.60 -30.23 6.10
C ASN A 138 11.78 -31.72 6.44
N PRO A 139 12.81 -32.41 5.91
CA PRO A 139 13.01 -33.85 6.09
C PRO A 139 13.30 -34.27 7.54
N ARG A 140 13.42 -33.33 8.49
CA ARG A 140 13.57 -33.63 9.92
C ARG A 140 12.26 -33.97 10.64
N TYR A 141 11.10 -33.63 10.07
CA TYR A 141 9.79 -33.83 10.74
C TYR A 141 8.92 -34.93 10.12
N SER A 142 9.36 -35.56 9.02
CA SER A 142 8.67 -36.67 8.37
C SER A 142 8.81 -38.02 9.08
N GLN A 143 9.54 -38.11 10.20
CA GLN A 143 9.76 -39.36 10.94
C GLN A 143 8.88 -39.56 12.18
N VAL A 144 7.95 -38.65 12.53
CA VAL A 144 7.16 -38.75 13.77
C VAL A 144 5.68 -39.10 13.54
N ALA A 145 5.32 -39.60 12.36
CA ALA A 145 3.98 -40.13 12.10
C ALA A 145 4.06 -41.62 11.72
N LEU A 146 4.02 -42.48 12.74
CA LEU A 146 3.59 -43.88 12.64
C LEU A 146 2.26 -44.03 13.36
#